data_AF-A0A832NFS3-F1
#
_entry.id   AF-A0A832NFS3-F1
#
_cell.length_a   1.000
_cell.length_b   1.000
_cell.length_c   1.000
_cell.angle_alpha   90.00
_cell.angle_beta   90.00
_cell.angle_gamma   90.00
#
_symmetry.space_group_name_H-M   'P 1'
#
loop_
_entity.id
_entity.type
_entity.pdbx_description
1 polymer ?
#
loop_
_entity_poly.entity_id
_entity_poly.type
_entity_poly.pdbx_seq_one_letter_code
_entity_poly.pdbx_strand_id
1 'polypeptide(L)'
;MSEKRKIVIRRKVSPEELQVESVEQAQKPPEAVEEPEVTETTPASLYEQAAASFAELRRRLEEIRSWDRAYQRIFKTRDDVRIEVVKKRLDKLIDMRNQVLTEAQNVENLINEALGRLETEMAVLEEELFDKLVEAEYLRERGGSLPHESQSRLESLEKEIDSYRQKIVETRKKLTELQHMLDKLRELPRTIHEETTSAEEAEPLYRDLVAKFRDEVKIRSTIEKIMQEQGIPRPYAIIHVWKAAFKPKVSGGSEF
;
A
#
# COMPACT_ATOMS: atom_id res chain seq x y z
N MET A 1 -56.80 -24.30 -1.39
CA MET A 1 -56.71 -25.77 -1.34
C MET A 1 -55.30 -26.13 -0.90
N SER A 2 -55.19 -26.55 0.36
CA SER A 2 -53.96 -27.09 0.98
C SER A 2 -53.53 -28.39 0.31
N GLU A 3 -52.23 -28.66 0.24
CA GLU A 3 -51.71 -29.96 0.67
C GLU A 3 -50.24 -29.86 1.09
N LYS A 4 -50.03 -29.89 2.41
CA LYS A 4 -48.75 -30.17 3.07
C LYS A 4 -48.61 -31.68 3.15
N ARG A 5 -47.45 -32.25 2.79
CA ARG A 5 -47.09 -33.61 3.20
C ARG A 5 -45.82 -33.59 4.05
N LYS A 6 -46.06 -33.80 5.35
CA LYS A 6 -45.13 -34.32 6.36
C LYS A 6 -44.71 -35.74 5.99
N ILE A 7 -43.61 -36.21 6.58
CA ILE A 7 -43.33 -37.54 7.19
C ILE A 7 -41.83 -37.84 7.02
N VAL A 8 -41.05 -38.44 7.92
CA VAL A 8 -41.06 -38.73 9.37
C VAL A 8 -39.59 -39.13 9.65
N ILE A 9 -39.04 -38.66 10.77
CA ILE A 9 -37.74 -39.07 11.31
C ILE A 9 -37.86 -40.49 11.91
N ARG A 10 -36.90 -41.38 11.62
CA ARG A 10 -36.61 -42.53 12.49
C ARG A 10 -35.10 -42.66 12.73
N ARG A 11 -34.71 -42.30 13.96
CA ARG A 11 -33.45 -42.72 14.60
C ARG A 11 -33.52 -44.23 14.90
N LYS A 12 -32.40 -44.93 14.71
CA LYS A 12 -32.06 -46.14 15.47
C LYS A 12 -30.66 -45.95 16.06
N VAL A 13 -30.53 -46.40 17.30
CA VAL A 13 -29.38 -46.28 18.21
C VAL A 13 -28.84 -47.70 18.44
N SER A 14 -27.54 -47.78 18.80
CA SER A 14 -26.84 -48.82 19.59
C SER A 14 -26.28 -50.06 18.87
N PRO A 15 -25.29 -50.78 19.47
CA PRO A 15 -24.09 -50.33 20.24
C PRO A 15 -22.80 -51.16 19.95
N GLU A 16 -21.68 -50.74 20.58
CA GLU A 16 -20.50 -51.49 21.06
C GLU A 16 -19.83 -52.60 20.22
N GLU A 17 -18.51 -52.49 20.03
CA GLU A 17 -17.56 -53.46 20.61
C GLU A 17 -16.12 -52.91 20.63
N LEU A 18 -15.49 -53.08 21.79
CA LEU A 18 -14.11 -52.77 22.14
C LEU A 18 -13.14 -53.74 21.47
N GLN A 19 -11.98 -53.26 20.99
CA GLN A 19 -10.73 -54.00 21.12
C GLN A 19 -9.57 -53.07 21.49
N VAL A 20 -8.97 -53.42 22.62
CA VAL A 20 -7.79 -52.85 23.25
C VAL A 20 -6.62 -53.73 22.81
N GLU A 21 -5.56 -53.14 22.25
CA GLU A 21 -4.25 -53.78 22.22
C GLU A 21 -3.21 -52.82 22.80
N SER A 22 -2.73 -53.20 23.97
CA SER A 22 -1.66 -52.57 24.73
C SER A 22 -0.33 -53.12 24.24
N VAL A 23 0.63 -52.25 23.91
CA VAL A 23 2.06 -52.60 23.97
C VAL A 23 2.79 -51.51 24.73
N GLU A 24 3.55 -51.98 25.70
CA GLU A 24 4.15 -51.28 26.82
C GLU A 24 5.59 -50.84 26.50
N GLN A 25 5.92 -49.62 26.94
CA GLN A 25 7.21 -49.07 27.37
C GLN A 25 8.42 -48.97 26.41
N ALA A 26 8.87 -47.72 26.22
CA ALA A 26 10.24 -47.31 26.54
C ALA A 26 10.30 -45.80 26.86
N GLN A 27 10.54 -45.49 28.14
CA GLN A 27 10.80 -44.14 28.65
C GLN A 27 12.19 -43.63 28.22
N LYS A 28 12.25 -42.37 27.76
CA LYS A 28 13.43 -41.49 27.81
C LYS A 28 13.00 -40.10 28.34
N PRO A 29 13.89 -39.33 29.00
CA PRO A 29 13.54 -38.24 29.92
C PRO A 29 13.03 -36.98 29.22
N PRO A 30 12.36 -36.06 29.96
CA PRO A 30 11.66 -34.92 29.37
C PRO A 30 12.67 -33.88 28.88
N GLU A 31 12.77 -33.74 27.56
CA GLU A 31 13.35 -32.56 26.94
C GLU A 31 12.31 -31.43 27.07
N ALA A 32 12.76 -30.31 27.62
CA ALA A 32 11.94 -29.16 27.94
C ALA A 32 11.05 -28.79 26.76
N VAL A 33 9.75 -28.67 27.05
CA VAL A 33 8.80 -28.01 26.16
C VAL A 33 9.28 -26.56 26.05
N GLU A 34 10.05 -26.26 24.99
CA GLU A 34 10.06 -24.91 24.44
C GLU A 34 8.61 -24.64 24.04
N GLU A 35 7.93 -23.87 24.89
CA GLU A 35 6.73 -23.16 24.54
C GLU A 35 6.97 -22.54 23.15
N PRO A 36 6.15 -22.84 22.12
CA PRO A 36 6.13 -21.95 20.99
C PRO A 36 5.71 -20.61 21.56
N GLU A 37 6.64 -19.65 21.59
CA GLU A 37 6.32 -18.24 21.73
C GLU A 37 5.13 -17.98 20.80
N VAL A 38 3.95 -17.88 21.42
CA VAL A 38 2.79 -17.27 20.80
C VAL A 38 3.26 -15.85 20.60
N THR A 39 3.82 -15.59 19.43
CA THR A 39 3.84 -14.26 18.85
C THR A 39 2.37 -13.88 18.81
N GLU A 40 1.94 -13.16 19.85
CA GLU A 40 0.73 -12.39 19.83
C GLU A 40 0.89 -11.45 18.64
N THR A 41 0.48 -11.92 17.47
CA THR A 41 -0.02 -11.04 16.43
C THR A 41 -1.25 -10.41 17.05
N THR A 42 -1.03 -9.36 17.85
CA THR A 42 -2.02 -8.36 18.14
C THR A 42 -2.73 -8.07 16.82
N PRO A 43 -4.07 -8.13 16.76
CA PRO A 43 -4.75 -7.75 15.54
C PRO A 43 -4.24 -6.36 15.16
N ALA A 44 -3.51 -6.27 14.05
CA ALA A 44 -2.85 -5.04 13.64
C ALA A 44 -3.87 -3.91 13.73
N SER A 45 -3.51 -2.80 14.36
CA SER A 45 -4.45 -1.68 14.49
C SER A 45 -4.94 -1.27 13.10
N LEU A 46 -6.19 -0.80 12.96
CA LEU A 46 -6.70 -0.38 11.65
C LEU A 46 -5.77 0.66 10.97
N TYR A 47 -5.10 1.49 11.78
CA TYR A 47 -4.05 2.39 11.33
C TYR A 47 -2.86 1.64 10.68
N GLU A 48 -2.32 0.60 11.32
CA GLU A 48 -1.20 -0.19 10.78
C GLU A 48 -1.60 -0.91 9.49
N GLN A 49 -2.82 -1.44 9.43
CA GLN A 49 -3.35 -2.08 8.21
C GLN A 49 -3.47 -1.06 7.07
N ALA A 50 -3.93 0.16 7.36
CA ALA A 50 -4.02 1.27 6.41
C ALA A 50 -2.65 1.67 5.88
N ALA A 51 -1.70 1.89 6.78
CA ALA A 51 -0.34 2.27 6.44
C ALA A 51 0.36 1.17 5.61
N ALA A 52 0.21 -0.10 5.98
CA ALA A 52 0.77 -1.24 5.25
C ALA A 52 0.17 -1.37 3.84
N SER A 53 -1.15 -1.25 3.72
CA SER A 53 -1.84 -1.33 2.43
C SER A 53 -1.44 -0.19 1.49
N PHE A 54 -1.30 1.02 2.03
CA PHE A 54 -0.77 2.17 1.29
C PHE A 54 0.67 1.94 0.83
N ALA A 55 1.54 1.43 1.71
CA ALA A 55 2.93 1.13 1.38
C ALA A 55 3.06 0.09 0.26
N GLU A 56 2.23 -0.96 0.29
CA GLU A 56 2.18 -1.98 -0.77
C GLU A 56 1.74 -1.37 -2.11
N LEU A 57 0.77 -0.46 -2.10
CA LEU A 57 0.35 0.26 -3.30
C LEU A 57 1.49 1.11 -3.88
N ARG A 58 2.25 1.80 -3.03
CA ARG A 58 3.46 2.55 -3.46
C ARG A 58 4.52 1.62 -4.06
N ARG A 59 4.68 0.41 -3.51
CA ARG A 59 5.60 -0.60 -4.06
C ARG A 59 5.18 -1.03 -5.47
N ARG A 60 3.88 -1.23 -5.71
CA ARG A 60 3.35 -1.59 -7.05
C ARG A 60 3.56 -0.47 -8.07
N LEU A 61 3.40 0.79 -7.68
CA LEU A 61 3.71 1.92 -8.55
C LEU A 61 5.19 1.92 -9.00
N GLU A 62 6.10 1.69 -8.06
CA GLU A 62 7.54 1.59 -8.37
C GLU A 62 7.87 0.35 -9.21
N GLU A 63 7.14 -0.76 -9.01
CA GLU A 63 7.27 -1.94 -9.86
C GLU A 63 6.86 -1.65 -11.31
N ILE A 64 5.73 -0.97 -11.53
CA ILE A 64 5.29 -0.52 -12.86
C ILE A 64 6.36 0.38 -13.49
N ARG A 65 6.92 1.31 -12.72
CA ARG A 65 8.01 2.19 -13.17
C ARG A 65 9.28 1.42 -13.55
N SER A 66 9.61 0.39 -12.78
CA SER A 66 10.75 -0.50 -13.03
C SER A 66 10.54 -1.32 -14.30
N TRP A 67 9.33 -1.83 -14.52
CA TRP A 67 8.95 -2.49 -15.78
C TRP A 67 9.03 -1.56 -16.98
N ASP A 68 8.48 -0.34 -16.87
CA ASP A 68 8.57 0.67 -17.92
C ASP A 68 10.03 0.96 -18.30
N ARG A 69 10.89 1.16 -17.29
CA ARG A 69 12.33 1.34 -17.50
C ARG A 69 12.98 0.14 -18.20
N ALA A 70 12.63 -1.08 -17.81
CA ALA A 70 13.13 -2.29 -18.45
C ALA A 70 12.67 -2.39 -19.92
N TYR A 71 11.41 -2.04 -20.22
CA TYR A 71 10.89 -1.99 -21.58
C TYR A 71 11.64 -0.96 -22.43
N GLN A 72 11.88 0.23 -21.90
CA GLN A 72 12.67 1.26 -22.58
C GLN A 72 14.10 0.78 -22.90
N ARG A 73 14.79 0.14 -21.95
CA ARG A 73 16.14 -0.44 -22.17
C ARG A 73 16.14 -1.49 -23.27
N ILE A 74 15.20 -2.43 -23.23
CA ILE A 74 15.12 -3.49 -24.22
C ILE A 74 14.82 -2.90 -25.59
N PHE A 75 13.87 -1.97 -25.68
CA PHE A 75 13.51 -1.33 -26.95
C PHE A 75 14.66 -0.55 -27.55
N LYS A 76 15.43 0.17 -26.72
CA LYS A 76 16.66 0.89 -27.12
C LYS A 76 17.73 -0.06 -27.64
N THR A 77 18.05 -1.11 -26.89
CA THR A 77 19.22 -1.96 -27.15
C THR A 77 18.98 -2.97 -28.27
N ARG A 78 17.78 -3.56 -28.35
CA ARG A 78 17.46 -4.64 -29.29
C ARG A 78 16.81 -4.15 -30.59
N ASP A 79 17.35 -4.53 -31.74
CA ASP A 79 16.90 -4.06 -33.05
C ASP A 79 15.81 -4.92 -33.68
N ASP A 80 15.68 -6.17 -33.24
CA ASP A 80 14.61 -7.09 -33.58
C ASP A 80 13.27 -6.73 -32.93
N VAL A 81 13.28 -5.86 -31.91
CA VAL A 81 12.07 -5.42 -31.21
C VAL A 81 11.35 -4.35 -32.03
N ARG A 82 10.24 -4.74 -32.64
CA ARG A 82 9.34 -3.85 -33.39
C ARG A 82 8.45 -3.02 -32.47
N ILE A 83 8.01 -1.86 -32.96
CA ILE A 83 7.19 -0.94 -32.17
C ILE A 83 5.83 -1.53 -31.78
N GLU A 84 5.25 -2.41 -32.60
CA GLU A 84 3.98 -3.08 -32.30
C GLU A 84 4.10 -4.00 -31.08
N VAL A 85 5.27 -4.62 -30.88
CA VAL A 85 5.55 -5.44 -29.69
C VAL A 85 5.63 -4.54 -28.45
N VAL A 86 6.24 -3.36 -28.58
CA VAL A 86 6.30 -2.38 -27.50
C VAL A 86 4.89 -1.92 -27.13
N LYS A 87 4.03 -1.56 -28.09
CA LYS A 87 2.63 -1.15 -27.84
C LYS A 87 1.89 -2.18 -26.98
N LYS A 88 1.95 -3.46 -27.37
CA LYS A 88 1.35 -4.56 -26.59
C LYS A 88 1.87 -4.67 -25.15
N ARG A 89 3.12 -4.24 -24.90
CA ARG A 89 3.68 -4.22 -23.54
C ARG A 89 3.28 -2.96 -22.77
N LEU A 90 3.08 -1.84 -23.46
CA LEU A 90 2.51 -0.63 -22.87
C LEU A 90 1.05 -0.83 -22.46
N ASP A 91 0.27 -1.57 -23.25
CA ASP A 91 -1.10 -1.94 -22.89
C ASP A 91 -1.14 -2.69 -21.56
N LYS A 92 -0.18 -3.60 -21.32
CA LYS A 92 -0.05 -4.28 -20.01
C LYS A 92 0.26 -3.33 -18.87
N LEU A 93 1.08 -2.29 -19.09
CA LEU A 93 1.33 -1.28 -18.06
C LEU A 93 0.08 -0.44 -17.79
N ILE A 94 -0.75 -0.18 -18.82
CA ILE A 94 -2.04 0.48 -18.64
C ILE A 94 -2.97 -0.40 -17.80
N ASP A 95 -3.04 -1.71 -18.08
CA ASP A 95 -3.83 -2.65 -17.28
C ASP A 95 -3.36 -2.69 -15.82
N MET A 96 -2.04 -2.75 -15.58
CA MET A 96 -1.47 -2.70 -14.23
C MET A 96 -1.81 -1.39 -13.51
N ARG A 97 -1.76 -0.25 -14.21
CA ARG A 97 -2.15 1.05 -13.65
C ARG A 97 -3.63 1.07 -13.26
N ASN A 98 -4.51 0.56 -14.12
CA ASN A 98 -5.94 0.46 -13.84
C ASN A 98 -6.23 -0.45 -12.64
N GLN A 99 -5.48 -1.54 -12.50
CA GLN A 99 -5.54 -2.40 -11.33
C GLN A 99 -5.13 -1.64 -10.05
N VAL A 100 -4.02 -0.90 -10.09
CA VAL A 100 -3.57 -0.06 -8.97
C VAL A 100 -4.62 1.00 -8.60
N LEU A 101 -5.29 1.62 -9.57
CA LEU A 101 -6.38 2.57 -9.29
C LEU A 101 -7.59 1.91 -8.61
N THR A 102 -7.91 0.69 -9.01
CA THR A 102 -8.98 -0.09 -8.36
C THR A 102 -8.62 -0.43 -6.92
N GLU A 103 -7.37 -0.82 -6.69
CA GLU A 103 -6.84 -1.12 -5.35
C GLU A 103 -6.73 0.15 -4.50
N ALA A 104 -6.38 1.29 -5.09
CA ALA A 104 -6.33 2.59 -4.41
C ALA A 104 -7.67 2.95 -3.78
N GLN A 105 -8.78 2.63 -4.44
CA GLN A 105 -10.11 2.86 -3.87
C GLN A 105 -10.36 2.02 -2.61
N ASN A 106 -9.88 0.77 -2.59
CA ASN A 106 -10.00 -0.09 -1.41
C ASN A 106 -9.15 0.44 -0.25
N VAL A 107 -7.92 0.89 -0.54
CA VAL A 107 -7.04 1.50 0.46
C VAL A 107 -7.63 2.82 0.96
N GLU A 108 -8.25 3.62 0.10
CA GLU A 108 -8.94 4.86 0.47
C GLU A 108 -10.05 4.59 1.50
N ASN A 109 -10.87 3.57 1.25
CA ASN A 109 -11.94 3.19 2.18
C ASN A 109 -11.38 2.77 3.54
N LEU A 110 -10.31 1.98 3.53
CA LEU A 110 -9.67 1.50 4.75
C LEU A 110 -8.97 2.64 5.55
N ILE A 111 -8.38 3.62 4.85
CA ILE A 111 -7.85 4.84 5.49
C ILE A 111 -8.98 5.66 6.11
N ASN A 112 -10.11 5.84 5.42
CA ASN A 112 -11.26 6.57 5.97
C ASN A 112 -11.83 5.89 7.22
N GLU A 113 -11.89 4.55 7.24
CA GLU A 113 -12.30 3.80 8.42
C GLU A 113 -11.33 3.99 9.59
N ALA A 114 -10.02 3.94 9.32
CA ALA A 114 -8.98 4.19 10.32
C ALA A 114 -9.03 5.63 10.86
N LEU A 115 -9.29 6.62 10.00
CA LEU A 115 -9.49 8.03 10.40
C LEU A 115 -10.69 8.15 11.36
N GLY A 116 -11.86 7.64 10.99
CA GLY A 116 -13.04 7.70 11.83
C GLY A 116 -12.84 7.00 13.18
N ARG A 117 -12.08 5.89 13.20
CA ARG A 117 -11.74 5.20 14.45
C ARG A 117 -10.83 6.04 15.34
N LEU A 118 -9.79 6.64 14.79
CA LEU A 118 -8.86 7.50 15.54
C LEU A 118 -9.51 8.80 16.00
N GLU A 119 -10.44 9.38 15.23
CA GLU A 119 -11.24 10.53 15.66
C GLU A 119 -12.11 10.20 16.87
N THR A 120 -12.73 9.01 16.86
CA THR A 120 -13.51 8.52 18.01
C THR A 120 -12.61 8.28 19.23
N GLU A 121 -11.46 7.66 19.03
CA GLU A 121 -10.46 7.44 20.10
C GLU A 121 -9.97 8.77 20.68
N MET A 122 -9.72 9.76 19.82
CA MET A 122 -9.31 11.09 20.25
C MET A 122 -10.38 11.79 21.09
N ALA A 123 -11.66 11.70 20.69
CA ALA A 123 -12.75 12.26 21.46
C ALA A 123 -12.85 11.64 22.87
N VAL A 124 -12.70 10.32 22.97
CA VAL A 124 -12.69 9.61 24.27
C VAL A 124 -11.49 10.05 25.11
N LEU A 125 -10.29 10.14 24.53
CA LEU A 125 -9.10 10.60 25.26
C LEU A 125 -9.25 12.06 25.75
N GLU A 126 -9.89 12.92 24.97
CA GLU A 126 -10.15 14.32 25.35
C GLU A 126 -11.20 14.43 26.47
N GLU A 127 -12.24 13.59 26.45
CA GLU A 127 -13.23 13.48 27.53
C GLU A 127 -12.60 12.96 28.82
N GLU A 128 -11.83 11.87 28.75
CA GLU A 128 -11.11 11.31 29.90
C GLU A 128 -10.10 12.32 30.48
N LEU A 129 -9.37 13.05 29.62
CA LEU A 129 -8.48 14.12 30.06
C LEU A 129 -9.24 15.23 30.78
N PHE A 130 -10.41 15.64 30.26
CA PHE A 130 -11.24 16.67 30.90
C PHE A 130 -11.70 16.23 32.29
N ASP A 131 -12.22 15.02 32.43
CA ASP A 131 -12.64 14.47 33.73
C ASP A 131 -11.50 14.46 34.75
N LYS A 132 -10.29 14.06 34.32
CA LYS A 132 -9.09 14.04 35.16
C LYS A 132 -8.63 15.43 35.58
N LEU A 133 -8.73 16.41 34.67
CA LEU A 133 -8.43 17.80 34.98
C LEU A 133 -9.43 18.38 36.00
N VAL A 134 -10.72 18.06 35.87
CA VAL A 134 -11.75 18.46 36.83
C VAL A 134 -11.51 17.82 38.20
N GLU A 135 -11.18 16.52 38.26
CA GLU A 135 -10.84 15.82 39.51
C GLU A 135 -9.61 16.46 40.19
N ALA A 136 -8.56 16.74 39.42
CA ALA A 136 -7.35 17.39 39.93
C ALA A 136 -7.63 18.80 40.47
N GLU A 137 -8.41 19.61 39.75
CA GLU A 137 -8.74 20.97 40.19
C GLU A 137 -9.64 20.97 41.43
N TYR A 138 -10.61 20.06 41.49
CA TYR A 138 -11.46 19.86 42.67
C TYR A 138 -10.64 19.54 43.93
N LEU A 139 -9.61 18.69 43.80
CA LEU A 139 -8.70 18.37 44.91
C LEU A 139 -7.82 19.56 45.29
N ARG A 140 -7.38 20.39 44.33
CA ARG A 140 -6.60 21.61 44.59
C ARG A 140 -7.40 22.67 45.35
N GLU A 141 -8.65 22.91 44.96
CA GLU A 141 -9.52 23.88 45.64
C GLU A 141 -9.80 23.50 47.10
N ARG A 142 -9.87 22.19 47.40
CA ARG A 142 -9.98 21.67 48.77
C ARG A 142 -8.67 21.65 49.55
N GLY A 143 -7.54 21.98 48.91
CA GLY A 143 -6.17 21.87 49.42
C GLY A 143 -5.84 22.65 50.69
N GLY A 144 -6.72 23.52 51.18
CA GLY A 144 -6.55 24.19 52.48
C GLY A 144 -6.66 23.26 53.71
N SER A 145 -7.16 22.03 53.56
CA SER A 145 -7.45 21.12 54.70
C SER A 145 -7.39 19.62 54.35
N LEU A 146 -6.56 19.19 53.39
CA LEU A 146 -6.56 17.78 52.94
C LEU A 146 -5.51 16.89 53.64
N PRO A 147 -5.87 15.62 53.98
CA PRO A 147 -4.93 14.59 54.44
C PRO A 147 -3.84 14.27 53.42
N HIS A 148 -2.70 13.74 53.88
CA HIS A 148 -1.54 13.38 53.05
C HIS A 148 -1.89 12.47 51.85
N GLU A 149 -2.90 11.61 52.00
CA GLU A 149 -3.44 10.73 50.96
C GLU A 149 -3.97 11.48 49.74
N SER A 150 -4.55 12.68 49.93
CA SER A 150 -5.08 13.49 48.84
C SER A 150 -3.99 14.16 48.02
N GLN A 151 -2.82 14.43 48.60
CA GLN A 151 -1.64 14.90 47.87
C GLN A 151 -1.07 13.80 46.97
N SER A 152 -0.98 12.57 47.47
CA SER A 152 -0.54 11.43 46.67
C SER A 152 -1.49 11.14 45.50
N ARG A 153 -2.81 11.29 45.72
CA ARG A 153 -3.82 11.20 44.64
C ARG A 153 -3.62 12.31 43.59
N LEU A 154 -3.36 13.54 44.00
CA LEU A 154 -3.10 14.65 43.08
C LEU A 154 -1.88 14.36 42.19
N GLU A 155 -0.77 13.93 42.77
CA GLU A 155 0.43 13.57 42.00
C GLU A 155 0.17 12.42 41.01
N SER A 156 -0.66 11.45 41.39
CA SER A 156 -1.07 10.36 40.48
C SER A 156 -1.91 10.88 39.31
N LEU A 157 -2.84 11.80 39.57
CA LEU A 157 -3.69 12.42 38.55
C LEU A 157 -2.87 13.26 37.58
N GLU A 158 -1.88 14.01 38.07
CA GLU A 158 -0.97 14.80 37.22
C GLU A 158 -0.20 13.90 36.25
N LYS A 159 0.27 12.73 36.71
CA LYS A 159 0.90 11.73 35.83
C LYS A 159 -0.08 11.14 34.81
N GLU A 160 -1.31 10.83 35.21
CA GLU A 160 -2.36 10.37 34.30
C GLU A 160 -2.68 11.43 33.23
N ILE A 161 -2.84 12.70 33.62
CA ILE A 161 -3.08 13.85 32.74
C ILE A 161 -1.96 13.96 31.70
N ASP A 162 -0.70 13.87 32.12
CA ASP A 162 0.43 13.95 31.19
C ASP A 162 0.47 12.74 30.24
N SER A 163 0.09 11.55 30.70
CA SER A 163 -0.06 10.36 29.83
C SER A 163 -1.17 10.55 28.79
N TYR A 164 -2.32 11.09 29.18
CA TYR A 164 -3.41 11.39 28.23
C TYR A 164 -3.00 12.43 27.20
N ARG A 165 -2.29 13.50 27.62
CA ARG A 165 -1.75 14.50 26.70
C ARG A 165 -0.81 13.88 25.66
N GLN A 166 0.06 12.96 26.08
CA GLN A 166 0.96 12.24 25.16
C GLN A 166 0.16 11.41 24.16
N LYS A 167 -0.81 10.61 24.62
CA LYS A 167 -1.67 9.80 23.75
C LYS A 167 -2.46 10.64 22.74
N ILE A 168 -2.96 11.81 23.14
CA ILE A 168 -3.64 12.74 22.23
C ILE A 168 -2.67 13.24 21.15
N VAL A 169 -1.45 13.61 21.51
CA VAL A 169 -0.43 14.05 20.54
C VAL A 169 -0.09 12.94 19.55
N GLU A 170 0.07 11.70 20.02
CA GLU A 170 0.33 10.54 19.17
C GLU A 170 -0.85 10.25 18.21
N THR A 171 -2.08 10.31 18.73
CA THR A 171 -3.31 10.10 17.93
C THR A 171 -3.45 11.18 16.87
N ARG A 172 -3.19 12.45 17.21
CA ARG A 172 -3.16 13.56 16.24
C ARG A 172 -2.16 13.33 15.13
N LYS A 173 -0.94 12.87 15.47
CA LYS A 173 0.09 12.55 14.48
C LYS A 173 -0.38 11.45 13.51
N LYS A 174 -0.96 10.37 14.03
CA LYS A 174 -1.52 9.28 13.20
C LYS A 174 -2.63 9.79 12.27
N LEU A 175 -3.51 10.67 12.75
CA LEU A 175 -4.55 11.30 11.92
C LEU A 175 -3.95 12.13 10.78
N THR A 176 -2.92 12.94 11.07
CA THR A 176 -2.29 13.79 10.05
C THR A 176 -1.57 12.96 8.99
N GLU A 177 -0.95 11.85 9.39
CA GLU A 177 -0.31 10.90 8.48
C GLU A 177 -1.33 10.22 7.55
N LEU A 178 -2.46 9.75 8.09
CA LEU A 178 -3.54 9.15 7.30
C LEU A 178 -4.19 10.15 6.35
N GLN A 179 -4.38 11.40 6.77
CA GLN A 179 -4.87 12.47 5.89
C GLN A 179 -3.93 12.72 4.71
N HIS A 180 -2.61 12.78 4.97
CA HIS A 180 -1.62 12.92 3.90
C HIS A 180 -1.60 11.71 2.94
N MET A 181 -1.78 10.49 3.46
CA MET A 181 -1.91 9.31 2.61
C MET A 181 -3.19 9.37 1.75
N LEU A 182 -4.30 9.83 2.33
CA LEU A 182 -5.57 10.00 1.64
C LEU A 182 -5.48 11.00 0.48
N ASP A 183 -4.84 12.15 0.71
CA ASP A 183 -4.65 13.18 -0.31
C ASP A 183 -3.84 12.64 -1.50
N LYS A 184 -2.77 11.88 -1.23
CA LYS A 184 -1.99 11.21 -2.28
C LYS A 184 -2.80 10.21 -3.09
N LEU A 185 -3.69 9.43 -2.45
CA LEU A 185 -4.56 8.50 -3.17
C LEU A 185 -5.57 9.22 -4.06
N ARG A 186 -6.08 10.38 -3.63
CA ARG A 186 -7.02 11.20 -4.41
C ARG A 186 -6.35 11.87 -5.62
N GLU A 187 -5.07 12.19 -5.50
CA GLU A 187 -4.27 12.73 -6.62
C GLU A 187 -3.84 11.64 -7.61
N LEU A 188 -3.74 10.39 -7.16
CA LEU A 188 -3.20 9.28 -7.94
C LEU A 188 -3.80 9.12 -9.34
N PRO A 189 -5.13 9.20 -9.57
CA PRO A 189 -5.69 9.10 -10.93
C PRO A 189 -5.12 10.12 -11.91
N ARG A 190 -4.68 11.29 -11.42
CA ARG A 190 -4.09 12.36 -12.23
C ARG A 190 -2.58 12.17 -12.40
N THR A 191 -1.90 11.66 -11.36
CA THR A 191 -0.43 11.55 -11.34
C THR A 191 0.09 10.18 -11.77
N ILE A 192 -0.76 9.16 -11.91
CA ILE A 192 -0.33 7.76 -12.11
C ILE A 192 0.60 7.59 -13.31
N HIS A 193 0.36 8.30 -14.41
CA HIS A 193 1.23 8.25 -15.57
C HIS A 193 2.60 8.86 -15.31
N GLU A 194 2.67 9.95 -14.55
CA GLU A 194 3.92 10.61 -14.18
C GLU A 194 4.72 9.77 -13.18
N GLU A 195 4.05 9.19 -12.18
CA GLU A 195 4.68 8.36 -11.14
C GLU A 195 5.23 7.04 -11.68
N THR A 196 4.62 6.50 -12.76
CA THR A 196 4.97 5.18 -13.29
C THR A 196 5.72 5.21 -14.63
N THR A 197 5.95 6.39 -15.22
CA THR A 197 6.71 6.50 -16.47
C THR A 197 8.14 6.91 -16.18
N SER A 198 9.11 6.14 -16.67
CA SER A 198 10.52 6.47 -16.51
C SER A 198 10.98 7.47 -17.57
N ALA A 199 11.69 8.52 -17.15
CA ALA A 199 12.40 9.43 -18.06
C ALA A 199 13.89 9.07 -18.22
N GLU A 200 14.40 8.11 -17.43
CA GLU A 200 15.84 7.86 -17.27
C GLU A 200 16.53 7.40 -18.55
N GLU A 201 15.86 6.56 -19.36
CA GLU A 201 16.45 6.05 -20.59
C GLU A 201 16.25 6.99 -21.78
N ALA A 202 15.12 7.69 -21.83
CA ALA A 202 14.75 8.52 -22.98
C ALA A 202 15.41 9.91 -22.94
N GLU A 203 15.53 10.54 -21.77
CA GLU A 203 16.01 11.92 -21.67
C GLU A 203 17.46 12.10 -22.14
N PRO A 204 18.42 11.20 -21.84
CA PRO A 204 19.76 11.26 -22.42
C PRO A 204 19.74 11.16 -23.97
N LEU A 205 18.88 10.30 -24.51
CA LEU A 205 18.77 10.12 -25.97
C LEU A 205 18.16 11.33 -26.66
N TYR A 206 17.24 12.02 -26.00
CA TYR A 206 16.72 13.29 -26.50
C TYR A 206 17.84 14.33 -26.59
N ARG A 207 18.70 14.44 -25.57
CA ARG A 207 19.86 15.34 -25.61
C ARG A 207 20.84 14.98 -26.73
N ASP A 208 21.09 13.68 -26.96
CA ASP A 208 21.94 13.22 -28.07
C ASP A 208 21.37 13.61 -29.44
N LEU A 209 20.05 13.49 -29.62
CA LEU A 209 19.35 13.93 -30.84
C LEU A 209 19.54 15.43 -31.06
N VAL A 210 19.30 16.25 -30.02
CA VAL A 210 19.45 17.71 -30.10
C VAL A 210 20.89 18.09 -30.42
N ALA A 211 21.87 17.43 -29.80
CA ALA A 211 23.29 17.67 -30.07
C ALA A 211 23.68 17.33 -31.53
N LYS A 212 23.15 16.25 -32.08
CA LYS A 212 23.46 15.80 -33.46
C LYS A 212 22.85 16.70 -34.52
N PHE A 213 21.58 17.05 -34.40
CA PHE A 213 20.87 17.77 -35.46
C PHE A 213 20.84 19.28 -35.27
N ARG A 214 21.13 19.78 -34.06
CA ARG A 214 21.16 21.22 -33.69
C ARG A 214 19.85 21.98 -34.02
N ASP A 215 18.74 21.25 -34.15
CA ASP A 215 17.41 21.77 -34.45
C ASP A 215 16.39 21.08 -33.53
N GLU A 216 16.23 21.67 -32.35
CA GLU A 216 15.34 21.12 -31.31
C GLU A 216 13.87 21.13 -31.74
N VAL A 217 13.45 22.16 -32.47
CA VAL A 217 12.06 22.31 -32.93
C VAL A 217 11.68 21.17 -33.87
N LYS A 218 12.57 20.85 -34.82
CA LYS A 218 12.37 19.73 -35.75
C LYS A 218 12.39 18.37 -35.05
N ILE A 219 13.22 18.19 -34.02
CA ILE A 219 13.24 16.95 -33.25
C ILE A 219 11.93 16.79 -32.47
N ARG A 220 11.47 17.85 -31.79
CA ARG A 220 10.20 17.84 -31.04
C ARG A 220 9.03 17.51 -31.96
N SER A 221 8.92 18.16 -33.11
CA SER A 221 7.84 17.90 -34.06
C SER A 221 7.90 16.47 -34.64
N THR A 222 9.09 15.92 -34.85
CA THR A 222 9.27 14.53 -35.28
C THR A 222 8.83 13.54 -34.21
N ILE A 223 9.20 13.78 -32.94
CA ILE A 223 8.76 12.97 -31.80
C ILE A 223 7.24 13.01 -31.68
N GLU A 224 6.65 14.20 -31.75
CA GLU A 224 5.20 14.40 -31.62
C GLU A 224 4.43 13.73 -32.77
N LYS A 225 4.95 13.83 -34.00
CA LYS A 225 4.42 13.10 -35.15
C LYS A 225 4.43 11.58 -34.91
N ILE A 226 5.53 11.02 -34.42
CA ILE A 226 5.61 9.59 -34.10
C ILE A 226 4.66 9.21 -32.96
N MET A 227 4.53 10.05 -31.94
CA MET A 227 3.56 9.82 -30.86
C MET A 227 2.14 9.71 -31.40
N GLN A 228 1.76 10.58 -32.34
CA GLN A 228 0.43 10.57 -32.97
C GLN A 228 0.25 9.39 -33.93
N GLU A 229 1.21 9.15 -34.85
CA GLU A 229 1.12 8.08 -35.85
C GLU A 229 1.17 6.69 -35.22
N GLN A 230 2.00 6.52 -34.18
CA GLN A 230 2.18 5.23 -33.52
C GLN A 230 1.34 5.08 -32.27
N GLY A 231 0.73 6.13 -31.73
CA GLY A 231 -0.02 6.05 -30.48
C GLY A 231 0.86 5.58 -29.30
N ILE A 232 2.09 6.09 -29.21
CA ILE A 232 3.05 5.71 -28.15
C ILE A 232 3.42 6.91 -27.26
N PRO A 233 3.77 6.68 -25.99
CA PRO A 233 4.23 7.74 -25.10
C PRO A 233 5.57 8.35 -25.55
N ARG A 234 5.79 9.61 -25.14
CA ARG A 234 6.99 10.40 -25.48
C ARG A 234 8.32 9.67 -25.29
N PRO A 235 8.59 8.97 -24.15
CA PRO A 235 9.85 8.25 -23.97
C PRO A 235 10.15 7.24 -25.08
N TYR A 236 9.13 6.51 -25.54
CA TYR A 236 9.28 5.51 -26.59
C TYR A 236 9.41 6.13 -27.98
N ALA A 237 8.74 7.25 -28.24
CA ALA A 237 8.94 8.01 -29.47
C ALA A 237 10.37 8.55 -29.58
N ILE A 238 10.95 9.05 -28.48
CA ILE A 238 12.36 9.48 -28.43
C ILE A 238 13.29 8.31 -28.78
N ILE A 239 13.11 7.15 -28.14
CA ILE A 239 13.93 5.96 -28.42
C ILE A 239 13.81 5.55 -29.89
N HIS A 240 12.60 5.60 -30.46
CA HIS A 240 12.36 5.26 -31.85
C HIS A 240 13.12 6.19 -32.82
N VAL A 241 13.02 7.52 -32.62
CA VAL A 241 13.77 8.52 -33.41
C VAL A 241 15.27 8.31 -33.26
N TRP A 242 15.75 8.10 -32.03
CA TRP A 242 17.16 7.88 -31.76
C TRP A 242 17.70 6.65 -32.47
N LYS A 243 16.99 5.51 -32.43
CA LYS A 243 17.39 4.31 -33.18
C LYS A 243 17.47 4.57 -34.68
N ALA A 244 16.49 5.24 -35.26
CA ALA A 244 16.49 5.58 -36.68
C ALA A 244 17.66 6.53 -37.07
N ALA A 245 18.08 7.41 -36.15
CA ALA A 245 19.13 8.38 -36.40
C ALA A 245 20.55 7.84 -36.15
N PHE A 246 20.74 6.90 -35.23
CA PHE A 246 22.07 6.49 -34.75
C PHE A 246 22.42 5.03 -35.00
N LYS A 247 21.44 4.14 -35.23
CA LYS A 247 21.75 2.75 -35.56
C LYS A 247 21.83 2.56 -37.07
N PRO A 248 22.92 1.98 -37.59
CA PRO A 248 23.00 1.66 -39.01
C PRO A 248 21.88 0.68 -39.36
N LYS A 249 21.13 0.95 -40.44
CA LYS A 249 20.29 -0.06 -41.06
C LYS A 249 21.23 -1.19 -41.45
N VAL A 250 21.15 -2.35 -40.80
CA VAL A 250 21.83 -3.55 -41.29
C VAL A 250 21.28 -3.78 -42.68
N SER A 251 22.08 -3.46 -43.68
CA SER A 251 21.81 -3.71 -45.10
C SER A 251 21.72 -5.22 -45.29
N GLY A 252 20.53 -5.76 -45.13
CA GLY A 252 20.17 -7.13 -45.47
C GLY A 252 19.29 -7.12 -46.71
N GLY A 253 19.90 -7.44 -47.87
CA GLY A 253 19.27 -8.04 -49.05
C GLY A 253 18.05 -7.34 -49.63
N SER A 254 18.27 -6.39 -50.55
CA SER A 254 17.35 -6.17 -51.65
C SER A 254 17.95 -6.82 -52.88
N GLU A 255 17.71 -8.12 -53.05
CA GLU A 255 17.55 -8.68 -54.40
C GLU A 255 16.17 -8.25 -54.88
N PHE A 256 16.16 -7.22 -55.71
CA PHE A 256 15.22 -6.99 -56.81
C PHE A 256 15.95 -6.17 -57.87
#